data_AF-A0A432MBY4-F1
#
_entry.id   AF-A0A432MBY4-F1
#
_cell.length_a   1.000
_cell.length_b   1.000
_cell.length_c   1.000
_cell.angle_alpha   90.00
_cell.angle_beta   90.00
_cell.angle_gamma   90.00
#
_symmetry.space_group_name_H-M   'P 1'
#
loop_
_entity.id
_entity.type
_entity.pdbx_description
1 polymer ?
#
loop_
_entity_poly.entity_id
_entity_poly.type
_entity_poly.pdbx_seq_one_letter_code
_entity_poly.pdbx_strand_id
1 'polypeptide(L)'
;MNADDLPAGSTARTATPLRPSGKVSIDGALVHARAEGEWFDAGQEVAILRADAFGLVVGRPGTTSLSAGSRPGGRPSPSGEEDEGARAISEGASTAGERYFVGLMAFAALGTFLGGVAVLAMALVLPPLEVFRAVPAFLVGGPAVGLGLFHLALLIGRVKRGIDRIGGLIGRDRSRSGP
;
A
#
# COMPACT_ATOMS: atom_id res chain seq x y z
N MET A 1 16.21 -3.91 -10.49
CA MET A 1 16.19 -2.47 -10.16
C MET A 1 14.79 -2.15 -9.67
N ASN A 2 14.67 -1.66 -8.45
CA ASN A 2 13.40 -1.21 -7.90
C ASN A 2 13.07 0.16 -8.52
N ALA A 3 11.79 0.42 -8.81
CA ALA A 3 11.35 1.67 -9.44
C ALA A 3 11.65 2.92 -8.59
N ASP A 4 11.93 2.73 -7.29
CA ASP A 4 12.22 3.79 -6.33
C ASP A 4 13.65 4.37 -6.46
N ASP A 5 14.55 3.69 -7.19
CA ASP A 5 15.95 4.12 -7.38
C ASP A 5 16.18 4.92 -8.68
N LEU A 6 15.14 5.18 -9.47
CA LEU A 6 15.27 5.93 -10.73
C LEU A 6 15.28 7.44 -10.45
N PRO A 7 16.39 8.16 -10.78
CA PRO A 7 16.44 9.58 -10.53
C PRO A 7 15.38 10.31 -11.38
N ALA A 8 14.66 11.24 -10.77
CA ALA A 8 13.76 12.13 -11.49
C ALA A 8 14.54 12.85 -12.61
N GLY A 9 13.96 12.89 -13.82
CA GLY A 9 14.63 13.38 -15.03
C GLY A 9 15.24 12.28 -15.92
N SER A 10 15.25 11.02 -15.47
CA SER A 10 15.58 9.88 -16.33
C SER A 10 14.60 9.77 -17.50
N THR A 11 15.10 9.37 -18.68
CA THR A 11 14.27 9.15 -19.85
C THR A 11 13.80 7.70 -19.93
N ALA A 12 12.58 7.52 -20.41
CA ALA A 12 11.95 6.23 -20.63
C ALA A 12 11.25 6.23 -22.00
N ARG A 13 10.96 5.04 -22.54
CA ARG A 13 10.20 4.93 -23.80
C ARG A 13 8.84 4.29 -23.54
N THR A 14 7.77 4.86 -24.07
CA THR A 14 6.44 4.27 -23.93
C THR A 14 6.38 2.93 -24.68
N ALA A 15 6.01 1.86 -23.97
CA ALA A 15 5.78 0.54 -24.57
C ALA A 15 4.34 0.39 -25.03
N THR A 16 3.40 1.03 -24.32
CA THR A 16 1.99 1.14 -24.71
C THR A 16 1.58 2.62 -24.72
N PRO A 17 0.48 2.99 -25.37
CA PRO A 17 -0.08 4.33 -25.23
C PRO A 17 -0.36 4.65 -23.75
N LEU A 18 -0.12 5.89 -23.33
CA LEU A 18 -0.37 6.40 -21.97
C LEU A 18 -1.57 7.35 -21.99
N ARG A 19 -2.75 6.85 -21.62
CA ARG A 19 -4.03 7.62 -21.63
C ARG A 19 -5.02 7.17 -20.54
N PRO A 20 -4.91 7.64 -19.29
CA PRO A 20 -3.76 8.30 -18.67
C PRO A 20 -2.71 7.29 -18.19
N SER A 21 -3.02 5.99 -18.14
CA SER A 21 -2.13 4.92 -17.71
C SER A 21 -1.65 4.06 -18.88
N GLY A 22 -0.56 3.35 -18.66
CA GLY A 22 0.09 2.49 -19.64
C GLY A 22 1.38 1.91 -19.08
N LYS A 23 2.29 1.49 -19.96
CA LYS A 23 3.59 0.94 -19.61
C LYS A 23 4.71 1.67 -20.33
N VAL A 24 5.81 1.86 -19.62
CA VAL A 24 7.07 2.38 -20.16
C VAL A 24 8.14 1.31 -20.05
N SER A 25 9.08 1.33 -20.99
CA SER A 25 10.28 0.51 -21.00
C SER A 25 11.46 1.33 -20.51
N ILE A 26 12.15 0.83 -19.50
CA ILE A 26 13.36 1.41 -18.90
C ILE A 26 14.38 0.29 -18.81
N ASP A 27 15.53 0.43 -19.47
CA ASP A 27 16.58 -0.60 -19.52
C ASP A 27 16.05 -2.00 -19.90
N GLY A 28 15.01 -2.04 -20.75
CA GLY A 28 14.34 -3.27 -21.20
C GLY A 28 13.30 -3.86 -20.23
N ALA A 29 13.11 -3.25 -19.04
CA ALA A 29 12.06 -3.63 -18.10
C ALA A 29 10.77 -2.83 -18.34
N LEU A 30 9.63 -3.53 -18.35
CA LEU A 30 8.31 -2.91 -18.48
C LEU A 30 7.76 -2.51 -17.11
N VAL A 31 7.56 -1.20 -16.92
CA VAL A 31 7.08 -0.62 -15.67
C VAL A 31 5.74 0.09 -15.90
N HIS A 32 4.84 0.03 -14.92
CA HIS A 32 3.59 0.77 -14.96
C HIS A 32 3.84 2.28 -14.83
N ALA A 33 3.21 3.05 -15.72
CA ALA A 33 3.33 4.50 -15.70
C ALA A 33 1.99 5.21 -15.97
N ARG A 34 1.91 6.46 -15.52
CA ARG A 34 0.81 7.38 -15.72
C ARG A 34 1.34 8.69 -16.30
N ALA A 35 0.68 9.20 -17.32
CA ALA A 35 0.98 10.50 -17.91
C ALA A 35 0.39 11.64 -17.07
N GLU A 36 1.19 12.69 -16.85
CA GLU A 36 0.79 13.92 -16.19
C GLU A 36 0.40 14.98 -17.24
N GLY A 37 -0.91 15.21 -17.38
CA GLY A 37 -1.45 16.32 -18.17
C GLY A 37 -1.52 16.12 -19.69
N GLU A 38 -0.92 15.07 -20.24
CA GLU A 38 -0.90 14.81 -21.69
C GLU A 38 -1.04 13.33 -22.02
N TRP A 39 -1.32 13.02 -23.28
CA TRP A 39 -1.38 11.65 -23.81
C TRP A 39 -0.16 11.36 -24.65
N PHE A 40 0.43 10.18 -24.43
CA PHE A 40 1.58 9.71 -25.21
C PHE A 40 1.19 8.47 -26.00
N ASP A 41 1.61 8.41 -27.26
CA ASP A 41 1.46 7.21 -28.08
C ASP A 41 2.61 6.22 -27.79
N ALA A 42 2.48 4.98 -28.27
CA ALA A 42 3.52 3.97 -28.09
C ALA A 42 4.80 4.35 -28.88
N GLY A 43 5.97 4.06 -28.28
CA GLY A 43 7.28 4.32 -28.86
C GLY A 43 7.83 5.74 -28.64
N GLN A 44 7.09 6.61 -27.96
CA GLN A 44 7.50 7.98 -27.65
C GLN A 44 8.45 8.02 -26.45
N GLU A 45 9.37 8.98 -26.48
CA GLU A 45 10.26 9.27 -25.35
C GLU A 45 9.55 10.16 -24.33
N VAL A 46 9.67 9.81 -23.06
CA VAL A 46 9.05 10.51 -21.93
C VAL A 46 10.06 10.67 -20.79
N ALA A 47 9.90 11.71 -19.98
CA ALA A 47 10.72 11.93 -18.80
C ALA A 47 9.98 11.45 -17.54
N ILE A 48 10.70 10.81 -16.63
CA ILE A 48 10.18 10.41 -15.33
C ILE A 48 10.16 11.65 -14.41
N LEU A 49 8.97 12.04 -13.96
CA LEU A 49 8.78 13.20 -13.09
C LEU A 49 8.88 12.83 -11.62
N ARG A 50 8.24 11.72 -11.24
CA ARG A 50 8.25 11.16 -9.88
C ARG A 50 7.80 9.70 -9.91
N ALA A 51 8.12 8.95 -8.86
CA ALA A 51 7.51 7.65 -8.57
C ALA A 51 6.42 7.83 -7.50
N ASP A 52 5.31 7.12 -7.63
CA ASP A 52 4.26 7.03 -6.62
C ASP A 52 3.91 5.55 -6.31
N ALA A 53 3.01 5.33 -5.35
CA ALA A 53 2.63 3.97 -4.92
C ALA A 53 1.95 3.12 -6.01
N PHE A 54 1.57 3.71 -7.14
CA PHE A 54 0.89 3.04 -8.26
C PHE A 54 1.78 2.92 -9.50
N GLY A 55 2.97 3.52 -9.51
CA GLY A 55 3.95 3.43 -10.58
C GLY A 55 4.67 4.76 -10.85
N LEU A 56 5.18 4.89 -12.08
CA LEU A 56 5.90 6.09 -12.48
C LEU A 56 4.96 7.16 -13.03
N VAL A 57 5.15 8.40 -12.63
CA VAL A 57 4.51 9.56 -13.25
C VAL A 57 5.45 10.14 -14.29
N VAL A 58 5.00 10.21 -15.53
CA VAL A 58 5.82 10.62 -16.67
C VAL A 58 5.22 11.81 -17.41
N GLY A 59 6.09 12.63 -18.00
CA GLY A 59 5.73 13.83 -18.75
C GLY A 59 6.59 14.03 -19.98
N ARG A 60 6.47 15.21 -20.59
CA ARG A 60 7.27 15.56 -21.77
C ARG A 60 8.77 15.52 -21.44
N PRO A 61 9.63 15.09 -22.38
CA PRO A 61 11.07 15.28 -22.25
C PRO A 61 11.41 16.73 -21.94
N GLY A 62 12.28 16.96 -20.94
CA GLY A 62 12.66 18.30 -20.50
C GLY A 62 11.76 18.94 -19.45
N THR A 63 10.62 18.34 -19.06
CA THR A 63 9.91 18.78 -17.86
C THR A 63 10.62 18.23 -16.64
N THR A 64 11.46 19.05 -16.01
CA THR A 64 11.99 18.73 -14.69
C THR A 64 10.89 19.04 -13.68
N SER A 65 10.51 18.06 -12.86
CA SER A 65 9.52 18.22 -11.80
C SER A 65 9.87 19.44 -10.93
N LEU A 66 9.14 20.54 -11.11
CA LEU A 66 9.16 21.70 -10.23
C LEU A 66 8.43 21.30 -8.93
N SER A 67 9.12 20.57 -8.07
CA SER A 67 8.69 20.37 -6.68
C SER A 67 9.87 20.23 -5.72
N ALA A 68 10.72 21.26 -5.73
CA ALA A 68 11.20 21.87 -4.48
C ALA A 68 10.93 23.37 -4.64
N GLY A 69 10.22 23.96 -3.66
CA GLY A 69 9.54 25.24 -3.77
C GLY A 69 10.33 26.36 -4.45
N SER A 70 9.77 26.89 -5.53
CA SER A 70 10.13 28.21 -6.06
C SER A 70 8.84 28.99 -6.30
N ARG A 71 8.34 29.61 -5.23
CA ARG A 71 7.43 30.76 -5.33
C ARG A 71 8.27 31.98 -5.72
N PRO A 72 8.01 32.66 -6.85
CA PRO A 72 8.61 33.95 -7.12
C PRO A 72 7.74 35.03 -6.45
N GLY A 73 8.25 35.70 -5.42
CA GLY A 73 7.55 36.85 -4.82
C GLY A 73 7.89 37.06 -3.36
N GLY A 74 8.63 38.13 -3.06
CA GLY A 74 9.28 38.37 -1.78
C GLY A 74 8.36 38.58 -0.58
N ARG A 75 8.82 38.08 0.57
CA ARG A 75 9.02 38.88 1.79
C ARG A 75 9.95 38.11 2.73
N PRO A 76 11.06 38.70 3.22
CA PRO A 76 11.80 38.07 4.30
C PRO A 76 11.02 38.29 5.60
N SER A 77 10.49 37.20 6.19
CA SER A 77 10.06 37.18 7.59
C SER A 77 10.78 36.03 8.31
N PRO A 78 11.19 36.24 9.57
CA PRO A 78 12.28 35.50 10.22
C PRO A 78 11.81 34.26 10.98
N SER A 79 12.78 33.38 11.30
CA SER A 79 12.77 32.27 12.28
C SER A 79 11.69 31.20 12.03
N GLY A 80 11.97 29.98 11.59
CA GLY A 80 13.06 29.10 12.02
C GLY A 80 12.60 28.29 13.23
N GLU A 81 11.62 27.37 13.06
CA GLU A 81 11.26 26.37 14.10
C GLU A 81 10.22 25.28 13.67
N GLU A 82 9.89 25.06 12.39
CA GLU A 82 8.76 24.16 12.01
C GLU A 82 9.11 22.93 11.16
N ASP A 83 10.38 22.61 10.90
CA ASP A 83 10.76 21.50 9.98
C ASP A 83 10.86 20.10 10.63
N GLU A 84 10.67 19.97 11.94
CA GLU A 84 10.82 18.66 12.63
C GLU A 84 9.56 17.77 12.54
N GLY A 85 8.38 18.34 12.32
CA GLY A 85 7.10 17.62 12.38
C GLY A 85 6.75 16.82 11.11
N ALA A 86 7.25 17.24 9.94
CA ALA A 86 6.85 16.62 8.66
C ALA A 86 7.61 15.32 8.34
N ARG A 87 8.84 15.15 8.86
CA ARG A 87 9.62 13.92 8.65
C ARG A 87 9.10 12.74 9.46
N ALA A 88 8.67 12.97 10.70
CA ALA A 88 8.13 11.91 11.58
C ALA A 88 6.82 11.30 11.06
N ILE A 89 6.03 12.04 10.29
CA ILE A 89 4.74 11.56 9.75
C ILE A 89 4.94 10.69 8.49
N SER A 90 5.99 10.97 7.71
CA SER A 90 6.35 10.19 6.51
C SER A 90 6.98 8.84 6.85
N GLU A 91 7.87 8.77 7.85
CA GLU A 91 8.44 7.51 8.36
C GLU A 91 7.41 6.63 9.11
N GLY A 92 6.39 7.26 9.71
CA GLY A 92 5.29 6.53 10.35
C GLY A 92 4.28 5.92 9.37
N ALA A 93 4.11 6.52 8.19
CA ALA A 93 3.13 6.07 7.20
C ALA A 93 3.60 4.85 6.39
N SER A 94 4.91 4.75 6.06
CA SER A 94 5.46 3.58 5.37
C SER A 94 5.45 2.33 6.26
N THR A 95 5.77 2.48 7.55
CA THR A 95 5.79 1.37 8.51
C THR A 95 4.40 0.87 8.93
N ALA A 96 3.35 1.66 8.73
CA ALA A 96 1.97 1.21 8.96
C ALA A 96 1.53 0.25 7.85
N GLY A 97 1.78 0.60 6.58
CA GLY A 97 1.42 -0.22 5.42
C GLY A 97 2.16 -1.56 5.40
N GLU A 98 3.46 -1.57 5.69
CA GLU A 98 4.24 -2.81 5.79
C GLU A 98 3.72 -3.74 6.89
N ARG A 99 3.34 -3.20 8.06
CA ARG A 99 2.79 -4.03 9.15
C ARG A 99 1.46 -4.67 8.77
N TYR A 100 0.60 -3.98 8.02
CA TYR A 100 -0.64 -4.57 7.52
C TYR A 100 -0.37 -5.63 6.45
N PHE A 101 0.62 -5.42 5.57
CA PHE A 101 0.99 -6.37 4.53
C PHE A 101 1.62 -7.64 5.12
N VAL A 102 2.53 -7.49 6.09
CA VAL A 102 3.13 -8.60 6.83
C VAL A 102 2.06 -9.37 7.60
N GLY A 103 1.12 -8.67 8.25
CA GLY A 103 -0.02 -9.30 8.92
C GLY A 103 -0.94 -10.07 7.96
N LEU A 104 -1.20 -9.51 6.78
CA LEU A 104 -1.99 -10.16 5.73
C LEU A 104 -1.29 -11.41 5.19
N MET A 105 0.01 -11.33 4.93
CA MET A 105 0.81 -12.46 4.46
C MET A 105 0.91 -13.57 5.50
N ALA A 106 1.13 -13.23 6.77
CA ALA A 106 1.12 -14.20 7.86
C ALA A 106 -0.24 -14.90 8.01
N PHE A 107 -1.34 -14.16 7.85
CA PHE A 107 -2.69 -14.72 7.89
C PHE A 107 -2.98 -15.64 6.70
N ALA A 108 -2.56 -15.24 5.50
CA ALA A 108 -2.68 -16.06 4.29
C ALA A 108 -1.88 -17.36 4.40
N ALA A 109 -0.65 -17.30 4.94
CA ALA A 109 0.19 -18.46 5.21
C ALA A 109 -0.43 -19.41 6.24
N LEU A 110 -0.99 -18.86 7.33
CA LEU A 110 -1.66 -19.66 8.34
C LEU A 110 -2.92 -20.34 7.78
N GLY A 111 -3.71 -19.62 6.98
CA GLY A 111 -4.90 -20.17 6.34
C GLY A 111 -4.60 -21.28 5.35
N THR A 112 -3.54 -21.12 4.54
CA THR A 112 -3.09 -22.19 3.61
C THR A 112 -2.54 -23.40 4.35
N PHE A 113 -1.80 -23.21 5.44
CA PHE A 113 -1.32 -24.31 6.27
C PHE A 113 -2.48 -25.10 6.90
N LEU A 114 -3.43 -24.42 7.54
CA LEU A 114 -4.60 -25.06 8.16
C LEU A 114 -5.49 -25.74 7.12
N GLY A 115 -5.69 -25.11 5.95
CA GLY A 115 -6.40 -25.71 4.83
C GLY A 115 -5.72 -27.00 4.34
N GLY A 116 -4.39 -26.98 4.20
CA GLY A 116 -3.61 -28.16 3.82
C GLY A 116 -3.72 -29.29 4.85
N VAL A 117 -3.63 -28.98 6.14
CA VAL A 117 -3.80 -29.97 7.22
C VAL A 117 -5.21 -30.56 7.21
N ALA A 118 -6.25 -29.76 6.97
CA ALA A 118 -7.62 -30.24 6.88
C ALA A 118 -7.84 -31.17 5.67
N VAL A 119 -7.29 -30.82 4.50
CA VAL A 119 -7.34 -31.68 3.31
C VAL A 119 -6.57 -32.99 3.54
N LEU A 120 -5.40 -32.92 4.18
CA LEU A 120 -4.61 -34.10 4.54
C LEU A 120 -5.37 -35.01 5.52
N ALA A 121 -5.99 -34.45 6.55
CA ALA A 121 -6.82 -35.20 7.50
C ALA A 121 -8.03 -35.84 6.80
N MET A 122 -8.69 -35.12 5.88
CA MET A 122 -9.77 -35.70 5.05
C MET A 122 -9.27 -36.86 4.19
N ALA A 123 -8.08 -36.74 3.58
CA ALA A 123 -7.50 -37.79 2.75
C ALA A 123 -7.16 -39.09 3.53
N LEU A 124 -6.98 -39.00 4.85
CA LEU A 124 -6.76 -40.16 5.71
C LEU A 124 -8.05 -40.87 6.13
N VAL A 125 -9.20 -40.18 6.08
CA VAL A 125 -10.48 -40.68 6.60
C VAL A 125 -11.46 -41.02 5.47
N LEU A 126 -11.43 -40.27 4.36
CA LEU A 126 -12.41 -40.36 3.29
C LEU A 126 -11.82 -41.02 2.03
N PRO A 127 -12.65 -41.73 1.25
CA PRO A 127 -12.24 -42.26 -0.04
C PRO A 127 -11.87 -41.10 -1.00
N PRO A 128 -10.90 -41.30 -1.92
CA PRO A 128 -10.33 -40.23 -2.74
C PRO A 128 -11.38 -39.41 -3.52
N LEU A 129 -12.42 -40.08 -4.02
CA LEU A 129 -13.52 -39.46 -4.76
C LEU A 129 -14.33 -38.46 -3.95
N GLU A 130 -14.46 -38.66 -2.63
CA GLU A 130 -15.17 -37.73 -1.74
C GLU A 130 -14.30 -36.52 -1.39
N VAL A 131 -12.99 -36.72 -1.26
CA VAL A 131 -12.01 -35.63 -1.06
C VAL A 131 -12.05 -34.68 -2.27
N PHE A 132 -12.02 -35.21 -3.50
CA PHE A 132 -12.10 -34.40 -4.71
C PHE A 132 -13.40 -33.60 -4.83
N ARG A 133 -14.53 -34.10 -4.29
CA ARG A 133 -15.80 -33.37 -4.26
C ARG A 133 -15.84 -32.27 -3.20
N ALA A 134 -15.11 -32.43 -2.10
CA ALA A 134 -15.06 -31.44 -1.01
C ALA A 134 -14.07 -30.29 -1.30
N VAL A 135 -12.98 -30.56 -2.02
CA VAL A 135 -11.90 -29.59 -2.30
C VAL A 135 -12.39 -28.25 -2.92
N PRO A 136 -13.32 -28.22 -3.89
CA PRO A 136 -13.85 -26.96 -4.44
C PRO A 136 -14.57 -26.10 -3.40
N ALA A 137 -15.30 -26.73 -2.48
CA ALA A 137 -16.00 -26.01 -1.41
C ALA A 137 -15.00 -25.37 -0.41
N PHE A 138 -13.86 -26.00 -0.17
CA PHE A 138 -12.78 -25.43 0.63
C PHE A 138 -12.02 -24.31 -0.12
N LEU A 139 -11.81 -24.46 -1.43
CA LEU A 139 -11.17 -23.44 -2.27
C LEU A 139 -12.00 -22.17 -2.43
N VAL A 140 -13.33 -22.30 -2.52
CA VAL A 140 -14.24 -21.15 -2.64
C VAL A 140 -14.67 -20.62 -1.26
N GLY A 141 -14.84 -21.49 -0.27
CA GLY A 141 -15.22 -21.14 1.09
C GLY A 141 -14.08 -20.53 1.91
N GLY A 142 -12.85 -20.99 1.72
CA GLY A 142 -11.66 -20.51 2.46
C GLY A 142 -11.43 -18.99 2.37
N PRO A 143 -11.45 -18.39 1.18
CA PRO A 143 -11.34 -16.94 1.02
C PRO A 143 -12.49 -16.17 1.68
N ALA A 144 -13.73 -16.67 1.58
CA ALA A 144 -14.91 -16.02 2.17
C ALA A 144 -14.89 -16.06 3.71
N VAL A 145 -14.51 -17.21 4.28
CA VAL A 145 -14.33 -17.38 5.73
C VAL A 145 -13.15 -16.53 6.23
N GLY A 146 -12.05 -16.48 5.48
CA GLY A 146 -10.91 -15.63 5.77
C GLY A 146 -11.27 -14.14 5.79
N LEU A 147 -12.07 -13.68 4.81
CA LEU A 147 -12.55 -12.31 4.76
C LEU A 147 -13.49 -11.98 5.93
N GLY A 148 -14.36 -12.92 6.31
CA GLY A 148 -15.25 -12.78 7.47
C GLY A 148 -14.48 -12.66 8.79
N LEU A 149 -13.48 -13.52 9.01
CA LEU A 149 -12.62 -13.47 10.19
C LEU A 149 -11.77 -12.20 10.23
N PHE A 150 -11.27 -11.74 9.08
CA PHE A 150 -10.54 -10.48 8.98
C PHE A 150 -11.41 -9.27 9.34
N HIS A 151 -12.65 -9.21 8.82
CA HIS A 151 -13.61 -8.17 9.19
C HIS A 151 -13.96 -8.21 10.69
N LEU A 152 -14.12 -9.40 11.26
CA LEU A 152 -14.36 -9.58 12.68
C LEU A 152 -13.18 -9.08 13.53
N ALA A 153 -11.94 -9.39 13.14
CA ALA A 153 -10.74 -8.90 13.81
C ALA A 153 -10.62 -7.36 13.76
N LEU A 154 -10.94 -6.75 12.62
CA LEU A 154 -11.00 -5.29 12.49
C LEU A 154 -12.09 -4.67 13.38
N LEU A 155 -13.25 -5.33 13.51
CA LEU A 155 -14.33 -4.91 14.37
C LEU A 155 -13.90 -4.92 15.85
N ILE A 156 -13.29 -6.03 16.31
CA ILE A 156 -12.78 -6.17 17.67
C ILE A 156 -11.72 -5.12 17.97
N GLY A 157 -10.80 -4.87 17.03
CA GLY A 157 -9.78 -3.82 17.17
C GLY A 157 -10.33 -2.39 17.21
N ARG A 158 -11.49 -2.13 16.60
CA ARG A 158 -12.20 -0.85 16.70
C ARG A 158 -12.91 -0.72 18.05
N VAL A 159 -13.59 -1.79 18.50
CA VAL A 159 -14.27 -1.83 19.80
C VAL A 159 -13.29 -1.61 20.94
N LYS A 160 -12.13 -2.28 20.93
CA LYS A 160 -11.09 -2.09 21.95
C LYS A 160 -10.59 -0.64 22.01
N ARG A 161 -10.35 0.00 20.86
CA ARG A 161 -9.96 1.42 20.79
C ARG A 161 -11.06 2.38 21.28
N GLY A 162 -12.33 2.02 21.11
CA GLY A 162 -13.46 2.75 21.66
C GLY A 162 -13.53 2.67 23.19
N ILE A 163 -13.35 1.46 23.73
CA ILE A 163 -13.33 1.21 25.18
C ILE A 163 -12.14 1.91 25.84
N ASP A 164 -10.95 1.85 25.24
CA ASP A 164 -9.74 2.52 25.75
C ASP A 164 -9.92 4.06 25.79
N ARG A 165 -10.67 4.67 24.84
CA ARG A 165 -11.01 6.10 24.87
C ARG A 165 -11.97 6.46 26.01
N ILE A 166 -12.98 5.62 26.25
CA ILE A 166 -13.98 5.86 27.31
C ILE A 166 -13.33 5.65 28.69
N GLY A 167 -12.50 4.62 28.85
CA GLY A 167 -11.73 4.38 30.06
C GLY A 167 -10.73 5.50 30.38
N GLY A 168 -10.08 6.08 29.36
CA GLY A 168 -9.19 7.23 29.51
C GLY A 168 -9.89 8.53 29.92
N LEU A 169 -11.16 8.70 29.57
CA LEU A 169 -11.98 9.83 30.02
C LEU A 169 -12.40 9.68 31.50
N ILE A 170 -12.74 8.46 31.94
CA ILE A 170 -13.12 8.17 33.32
C ILE A 170 -11.92 8.21 34.29
N GLY A 171 -10.71 7.89 33.80
CA GLY A 171 -9.49 7.95 34.61
C GLY A 171 -9.01 9.38 34.93
N ARG A 172 -9.37 10.37 34.12
CA ARG A 172 -8.87 11.76 34.26
C ARG A 172 -9.58 12.56 35.36
N ASP A 173 -10.80 12.17 35.74
CA ASP A 173 -11.57 12.85 36.78
C ASP A 173 -11.14 12.51 38.20
N ARG A 174 -10.51 11.35 38.43
CA ARG A 174 -10.01 10.97 39.77
C ARG A 174 -8.70 11.63 40.16
N SER A 175 -7.95 12.19 39.21
CA SER A 175 -6.69 12.89 39.48
C SER A 175 -6.87 14.37 39.85
N ARG A 176 -8.11 14.89 39.90
CA ARG A 176 -8.40 16.29 40.24
C ARG A 176 -9.02 16.50 41.63
N SER A 177 -9.18 15.42 42.41
CA SER A 177 -9.69 15.44 43.77
C SER A 177 -8.73 14.74 44.73
N GLY A 178 -7.61 15.42 45.02
CA GLY A 178 -6.70 15.09 46.13
C GLY A 178 -6.03 16.38 46.60
N PRO A 179 -5.85 16.53 47.92
CA PRO A 179 -6.22 17.69 48.75
C PRO A 179 -5.47 19.00 48.49
#